data_AF-A0A821VEY0-F1
#
_entry.id   AF-A0A821VEY0-F1
#
_cell.length_a   1.000
_cell.length_b   1.000
_cell.length_c   1.000
_cell.angle_alpha   90.00
_cell.angle_beta   90.00
_cell.angle_gamma   90.00
#
_symmetry.space_group_name_H-M   'P 1'
#
loop_
_entity.id
_entity.type
_entity.pdbx_description
1 polymer ?
#
loop_
_entity_poly.entity_id
_entity_poly.type
_entity_poly.pdbx_seq_one_letter_code
_entity_poly.pdbx_strand_id
1 'polypeptide(L)'
;MSTPIEITVYDIQGISIIAEHNEPVVVRTTVAYKVNTSQAGQGQLKAELISPLQTSMNSCQCHIHEINNQEYLIQYIPNEPGRYQLRLLFNNQLVQEKTIDTNVYSLLPSLPLLSSLSLVHIEKILPYNIPRIGDDVCLEIITKKSSIHAKVSCNGIFIPCQIEQTKDTHIWHLKFRPYLIGTHKIYLFHNGLSIINSPYLIQVKDINGKNLLSGITNRPCGIEIHTKSISNSQIRAVVLLDTIQIPSTITIINDNLIRINFIPQEPGLYFINIYNGDQTIKGMKIILF
;
A
#
# COMPACT_ATOMS: atom_id res chain seq x y z
N MET A 1 -44.67 -41.45 1.73
CA MET A 1 -43.34 -41.04 1.24
C MET A 1 -43.08 -39.65 1.79
N SER A 2 -42.17 -39.49 2.75
CA SER A 2 -41.75 -38.18 3.26
C SER A 2 -40.73 -37.58 2.30
N THR A 3 -40.99 -36.38 1.81
CA THR A 3 -40.01 -35.60 1.03
C THR A 3 -38.83 -35.25 1.93
N PRO A 4 -37.57 -35.45 1.50
CA PRO A 4 -36.42 -35.06 2.29
C PRO A 4 -36.39 -33.55 2.48
N ILE A 5 -36.12 -33.10 3.72
CA ILE A 5 -35.89 -31.69 4.04
C ILE A 5 -34.45 -31.38 3.66
N GLU A 6 -34.25 -30.56 2.64
CA GLU A 6 -32.92 -30.02 2.32
C GLU A 6 -32.55 -28.98 3.38
N ILE A 7 -31.63 -29.34 4.26
CA ILE A 7 -31.04 -28.39 5.21
C ILE A 7 -29.90 -27.68 4.49
N THR A 8 -30.13 -26.44 4.07
CA THR A 8 -29.07 -25.58 3.52
C THR A 8 -28.18 -25.10 4.68
N VAL A 9 -26.98 -25.68 4.78
CA VAL A 9 -25.95 -25.24 5.74
C VAL A 9 -25.14 -24.11 5.10
N TYR A 10 -24.92 -23.03 5.85
CA TYR A 10 -24.08 -21.89 5.44
C TYR A 10 -23.02 -21.60 6.50
N ASP A 11 -21.86 -21.09 6.07
CA ASP A 11 -20.74 -20.70 6.94
C ASP A 11 -20.23 -19.29 6.59
N ILE A 12 -20.50 -18.34 7.47
CA ILE A 12 -20.15 -16.94 7.26
C ILE A 12 -18.63 -16.71 7.27
N GLN A 13 -17.85 -17.61 7.88
CA GLN A 13 -16.39 -17.51 7.91
C GLN A 13 -15.77 -17.78 6.53
N GLY A 14 -16.48 -18.47 5.64
CA GLY A 14 -16.06 -18.73 4.26
C GLY A 14 -16.10 -17.51 3.33
N ILE A 15 -16.54 -16.34 3.81
CA ILE A 15 -16.62 -15.12 3.01
C ILE A 15 -15.26 -14.39 2.99
N SER A 16 -14.72 -14.12 1.81
CA SER A 16 -13.45 -13.41 1.62
C SER A 16 -13.58 -12.19 0.71
N ILE A 17 -12.73 -11.19 0.93
CA ILE A 17 -12.64 -9.98 0.09
C ILE A 17 -11.34 -10.12 -0.71
N ILE A 18 -11.44 -10.00 -2.04
CA ILE A 18 -10.34 -10.27 -2.97
C ILE A 18 -9.54 -9.00 -3.30
N ALA A 19 -10.12 -7.82 -3.12
CA ALA A 19 -9.47 -6.56 -3.50
C ALA A 19 -9.58 -5.51 -2.39
N GLU A 20 -8.44 -4.99 -1.95
CA GLU A 20 -8.32 -3.74 -1.20
C GLU A 20 -7.70 -2.68 -2.12
N HIS A 21 -8.17 -1.44 -2.03
CA HIS A 21 -7.64 -0.35 -2.85
C HIS A 21 -6.22 0.01 -2.39
N ASN A 22 -5.22 -0.20 -3.26
CA ASN A 22 -3.83 0.25 -3.00
C ASN A 22 -3.65 1.78 -3.15
N GLU A 23 -4.60 2.45 -3.81
CA GLU A 23 -4.56 3.90 -4.07
C GLU A 23 -5.46 4.69 -3.11
N PRO A 24 -5.19 5.99 -2.84
CA PRO A 24 -6.15 6.84 -2.15
C PRO A 24 -7.46 6.88 -2.90
N VAL A 25 -8.52 6.48 -2.20
CA VAL A 25 -9.87 6.71 -2.69
C VAL A 25 -10.16 8.19 -2.64
N VAL A 26 -10.63 8.77 -3.73
CA VAL A 26 -10.96 10.19 -3.81
C VAL A 26 -12.48 10.34 -3.88
N VAL A 27 -13.01 11.45 -3.39
CA VAL A 27 -14.43 11.76 -3.58
C VAL A 27 -14.81 11.70 -5.06
N ARG A 28 -16.01 11.20 -5.34
CA ARG A 28 -16.59 11.03 -6.68
C ARG A 28 -15.88 10.01 -7.59
N THR A 29 -14.97 9.19 -7.06
CA THR A 29 -14.42 8.03 -7.78
C THR A 29 -15.17 6.76 -7.41
N THR A 30 -15.20 5.76 -8.30
CA THR A 30 -15.82 4.47 -7.98
C THR A 30 -14.92 3.67 -7.05
N VAL A 31 -15.46 3.24 -5.91
CA VAL A 31 -14.87 2.28 -4.98
C VAL A 31 -15.51 0.93 -5.26
N ALA A 32 -14.72 -0.14 -5.31
CA ALA A 32 -15.18 -1.46 -5.69
C ALA A 32 -14.48 -2.57 -4.89
N TYR A 33 -15.27 -3.42 -4.24
CA TYR A 33 -14.81 -4.59 -3.52
C TYR A 33 -15.34 -5.85 -4.18
N LYS A 34 -14.43 -6.77 -4.49
CA LYS A 34 -14.83 -8.12 -4.92
C LYS A 34 -14.94 -9.02 -3.68
N VAL A 35 -16.10 -9.64 -3.50
CA VAL A 35 -16.41 -10.53 -2.37
C VAL A 35 -16.65 -11.94 -2.91
N ASN A 36 -15.98 -12.93 -2.33
CA ASN A 36 -16.16 -14.34 -2.64
C ASN A 36 -16.89 -15.04 -1.48
N THR A 37 -17.92 -15.80 -1.85
CA THR A 37 -18.82 -16.53 -0.95
C THR A 37 -18.81 -18.03 -1.25
N SER A 38 -17.84 -18.53 -2.04
CA SER A 38 -17.79 -19.93 -2.50
C SER A 38 -17.71 -20.94 -1.36
N GLN A 39 -17.09 -20.55 -0.24
CA GLN A 39 -16.98 -21.37 0.97
C GLN A 39 -18.10 -21.11 1.98
N ALA A 40 -19.03 -20.19 1.68
CA ALA A 40 -20.08 -19.79 2.60
C ALA A 40 -21.38 -20.59 2.48
N GLY A 41 -21.50 -21.45 1.47
CA GLY A 41 -22.74 -22.17 1.17
C GLY A 41 -23.80 -21.27 0.51
N GLN A 42 -25.06 -21.71 0.53
CA GLN A 42 -26.16 -20.96 -0.09
C GLN A 42 -26.63 -19.82 0.82
N GLY A 43 -26.80 -18.62 0.25
CA GLY A 43 -27.35 -17.49 0.98
C GLY A 43 -27.30 -16.18 0.20
N GLN A 44 -27.86 -15.13 0.80
CA GLN A 44 -27.92 -13.80 0.21
C GLN A 44 -26.90 -12.87 0.87
N LEU A 45 -26.07 -12.22 0.04
CA LEU A 45 -25.16 -11.17 0.47
C LEU A 45 -25.87 -9.80 0.45
N LYS A 46 -25.70 -9.04 1.52
CA LYS A 46 -26.10 -7.63 1.67
C LYS A 46 -24.90 -6.82 2.15
N ALA A 47 -24.95 -5.51 1.90
CA ALA A 47 -23.90 -4.59 2.29
C ALA A 47 -24.53 -3.31 2.83
N GLU A 48 -23.97 -2.79 3.91
CA GLU A 48 -24.35 -1.54 4.54
C GLU A 48 -23.14 -0.60 4.53
N LEU A 49 -23.31 0.58 3.92
CA LEU A 49 -22.27 1.61 3.87
C LEU A 49 -22.58 2.70 4.90
N ILE A 50 -21.65 2.95 5.81
CA ILE A 50 -21.71 4.02 6.80
C ILE A 50 -20.82 5.16 6.31
N SER A 51 -21.43 6.32 6.06
CA SER A 51 -20.73 7.53 5.64
C SER A 51 -20.20 8.33 6.84
N PRO A 52 -19.19 9.21 6.62
CA PRO A 52 -18.59 10.01 7.69
C PRO A 52 -19.57 10.94 8.42
N LEU A 53 -20.52 11.56 7.69
CA LEU A 53 -21.46 12.53 8.29
C LEU A 53 -22.74 11.90 8.86
N GLN A 54 -22.95 10.58 8.71
CA GLN A 54 -24.14 9.84 9.20
C GLN A 54 -25.50 10.50 8.92
N THR A 55 -25.58 11.40 7.93
CA THR A 55 -26.80 12.18 7.66
C THR A 55 -27.68 11.42 6.67
N SER A 56 -28.91 11.13 7.10
CA SER A 56 -29.92 10.37 6.37
C SER A 56 -30.37 11.00 5.04
N MET A 57 -29.94 12.24 4.73
CA MET A 57 -30.37 12.97 3.54
C MET A 57 -29.46 12.81 2.31
N ASN A 58 -28.21 12.33 2.46
CA ASN A 58 -27.28 12.09 1.35
C ASN A 58 -26.52 10.77 1.57
N SER A 59 -27.26 9.68 1.82
CA SER A 59 -26.63 8.37 1.99
C SER A 59 -25.98 7.95 0.68
N CYS A 60 -24.65 7.89 0.67
CA CYS A 60 -23.92 7.15 -0.34
C CYS A 60 -24.41 5.70 -0.25
N GLN A 61 -25.15 5.22 -1.25
CA GLN A 61 -25.63 3.85 -1.28
C GLN A 61 -24.60 2.97 -2.00
N CYS A 62 -24.33 1.80 -1.43
CA CYS A 62 -23.57 0.77 -2.13
C CYS A 62 -24.49 -0.09 -3.00
N HIS A 63 -24.00 -0.46 -4.17
CA HIS A 63 -24.64 -1.36 -5.11
C HIS A 63 -23.92 -2.71 -5.09
N ILE A 64 -24.67 -3.80 -5.16
CA ILE A 64 -24.12 -5.15 -5.20
C ILE A 64 -24.49 -5.75 -6.56
N HIS A 65 -23.47 -6.17 -7.31
CA HIS A 65 -23.62 -6.86 -8.57
C HIS A 65 -23.09 -8.29 -8.42
N GLU A 66 -23.92 -9.29 -8.67
CA GLU A 66 -23.47 -10.68 -8.74
C GLU A 66 -22.68 -10.89 -10.04
N ILE A 67 -21.41 -11.25 -9.92
CA ILE A 67 -20.53 -11.57 -11.06
C ILE A 67 -20.79 -13.01 -11.52
N ASN A 68 -20.92 -13.92 -10.54
CA ASN A 68 -21.33 -15.30 -10.68
C ASN A 68 -21.91 -15.80 -9.34
N ASN A 69 -22.46 -17.02 -9.30
CA ASN A 69 -23.15 -17.61 -8.15
C ASN A 69 -22.38 -17.54 -6.80
N GLN A 70 -21.09 -17.26 -6.80
CA GLN A 70 -20.24 -17.24 -5.60
C GLN A 70 -19.38 -15.98 -5.50
N GLU A 71 -19.45 -15.05 -6.45
CA GLU A 71 -18.65 -13.83 -6.46
C GLU A 71 -19.52 -12.59 -6.70
N TYR A 72 -19.36 -11.60 -5.84
CA TYR A 72 -20.10 -10.35 -5.85
C TYR A 72 -19.14 -9.16 -5.99
N LEU A 73 -19.59 -8.13 -6.70
CA LEU A 73 -18.94 -6.83 -6.80
C LEU A 73 -19.76 -5.81 -6.04
N ILE A 74 -19.19 -5.24 -4.99
CA ILE A 74 -19.82 -4.18 -4.20
C ILE A 74 -19.20 -2.85 -4.62
N GLN A 75 -20.02 -1.89 -5.07
CA GLN A 75 -19.54 -0.60 -5.55
C GLN A 75 -20.24 0.57 -4.86
N TYR A 76 -19.51 1.64 -4.61
CA TYR A 76 -20.09 2.92 -4.20
C TYR A 76 -19.27 4.09 -4.71
N ILE A 77 -19.90 5.28 -4.74
CA ILE A 77 -19.25 6.53 -5.14
C ILE A 77 -19.33 7.49 -3.94
N PRO A 78 -18.24 7.69 -3.17
CA PRO A 78 -18.27 8.53 -1.99
C PRO A 78 -18.38 9.98 -2.41
N ASN A 79 -19.38 10.68 -1.85
CA ASN A 79 -19.62 12.08 -2.17
C ASN A 79 -18.90 13.04 -1.23
N GLU A 80 -18.40 12.53 -0.10
CA GLU A 80 -17.80 13.31 0.97
C GLU A 80 -16.47 12.69 1.39
N PRO A 81 -15.50 13.50 1.85
CA PRO A 81 -14.25 12.99 2.42
C PRO A 81 -14.46 12.47 3.84
N GLY A 82 -13.65 11.49 4.24
CA GLY A 82 -13.67 10.92 5.59
C GLY A 82 -13.59 9.40 5.61
N ARG A 83 -13.75 8.81 6.79
CA ARG A 83 -13.73 7.35 6.98
C ARG A 83 -15.12 6.77 6.71
N TYR A 84 -15.22 5.96 5.67
CA TYR A 84 -16.38 5.13 5.37
C TYR A 84 -16.19 3.74 5.98
N GLN A 85 -17.28 3.12 6.44
CA GLN A 85 -17.27 1.73 6.91
C GLN A 85 -18.25 0.91 6.10
N LEU A 86 -17.75 -0.09 5.38
CA LEU A 86 -18.57 -1.07 4.66
C LEU A 86 -18.74 -2.31 5.53
N ARG A 87 -19.99 -2.65 5.87
CA ARG A 87 -20.36 -3.85 6.62
C ARG A 87 -21.01 -4.85 5.69
N LEU A 88 -20.57 -6.09 5.76
CA LEU A 88 -21.16 -7.19 5.00
C LEU A 88 -22.12 -7.98 5.89
N LEU A 89 -23.28 -8.33 5.34
CA LEU A 89 -24.25 -9.22 5.97
C LEU A 89 -24.52 -10.38 5.04
N PHE A 90 -24.54 -11.60 5.58
CA PHE A 90 -24.92 -12.80 4.85
C PHE A 90 -26.07 -13.48 5.56
N ASN A 91 -27.19 -13.70 4.86
CA ASN A 91 -28.45 -14.14 5.46
C ASN A 91 -28.89 -13.28 6.67
N ASN A 92 -28.68 -11.95 6.57
CA ASN A 92 -28.91 -10.96 7.63
C ASN A 92 -28.03 -11.08 8.88
N GLN A 93 -27.04 -11.96 8.89
CA GLN A 93 -26.05 -12.05 9.95
C GLN A 93 -24.80 -11.26 9.56
N LEU A 94 -24.36 -10.38 10.46
CA LEU A 94 -23.15 -9.59 10.24
C LEU A 94 -21.95 -10.52 10.09
N VAL A 95 -21.15 -10.29 9.05
CA VAL A 95 -19.85 -10.95 8.88
C VAL A 95 -18.88 -10.28 9.87
N GLN A 96 -18.96 -10.72 11.14
CA GLN A 96 -18.51 -10.01 12.34
C GLN A 96 -17.02 -9.62 12.38
N GLU A 97 -16.19 -10.14 11.49
CA GLU A 97 -14.74 -9.84 11.45
C GLU A 97 -14.27 -9.04 10.21
N LYS A 98 -15.17 -8.57 9.33
CA LYS A 98 -14.78 -7.82 8.12
C LYS A 98 -15.60 -6.55 7.92
N THR A 99 -15.40 -5.56 8.79
CA THR A 99 -15.74 -4.18 8.44
C THR A 99 -14.58 -3.62 7.60
N ILE A 100 -14.87 -3.19 6.38
CA ILE A 100 -13.87 -2.55 5.53
C ILE A 100 -13.89 -1.05 5.80
N ASP A 101 -12.83 -0.53 6.39
CA ASP A 101 -12.63 0.90 6.56
C ASP A 101 -11.98 1.50 5.32
N THR A 102 -12.62 2.52 4.74
CA THR A 102 -12.08 3.25 3.59
C THR A 102 -11.91 4.71 3.93
N ASN A 103 -10.67 5.20 3.88
CA ASN A 103 -10.41 6.63 3.98
C ASN A 103 -10.56 7.25 2.58
N VAL A 104 -11.58 8.12 2.43
CA VAL A 104 -11.84 8.87 1.22
C VAL A 104 -11.29 10.28 1.35
N TYR A 105 -10.57 10.73 0.33
CA TYR A 105 -9.86 11.99 0.32
C TYR A 105 -10.48 13.00 -0.65
N SER A 106 -10.42 14.29 -0.34
CA SER A 106 -10.67 15.35 -1.34
C SER A 106 -9.34 15.94 -1.79
N LEU A 107 -9.03 15.82 -3.08
CA LEU A 107 -7.84 16.40 -3.71
C LEU A 107 -8.04 17.85 -4.18
N LEU A 108 -9.28 18.34 -4.18
CA LEU A 108 -9.61 19.73 -4.45
C LEU A 108 -10.24 20.36 -3.19
N PRO A 109 -9.76 21.54 -2.74
CA PRO A 109 -10.57 22.36 -1.85
C PRO A 109 -11.74 22.86 -2.70
N SER A 110 -12.94 22.32 -2.49
CA SER A 110 -14.15 22.94 -3.04
C SER A 110 -14.25 24.35 -2.43
N LEU A 111 -13.97 25.39 -3.21
CA LEU A 111 -14.44 26.75 -2.93
C LEU A 111 -15.99 26.67 -2.89
N PRO A 112 -16.66 26.58 -1.73
CA PRO A 112 -16.68 27.61 -0.69
C PRO A 112 -16.88 27.03 0.74
N LEU A 113 -15.88 26.39 1.34
CA LEU A 113 -15.89 26.02 2.76
C LEU A 113 -14.55 26.36 3.43
N LEU A 114 -14.07 27.58 3.15
CA LEU A 114 -12.89 28.18 3.76
C LEU A 114 -13.01 28.39 5.28
N SER A 115 -14.17 28.15 5.89
CA SER A 115 -14.37 28.26 7.34
C SER A 115 -14.03 26.99 8.13
N SER A 116 -13.93 25.82 7.49
CA SER A 116 -13.67 24.54 8.18
C SER A 116 -12.49 23.76 7.65
N LEU A 117 -11.72 24.30 6.69
CA LEU A 117 -10.35 23.82 6.45
C LEU A 117 -9.65 23.95 7.79
N SER A 118 -9.52 22.82 8.48
CA SER A 118 -8.75 22.73 9.70
C SER A 118 -7.39 23.27 9.36
N LEU A 119 -7.10 24.47 9.83
CA LEU A 119 -5.79 25.11 9.83
C LEU A 119 -4.88 24.20 10.64
N VAL A 120 -4.45 23.10 10.04
CA VAL A 120 -3.37 22.26 10.53
C VAL A 120 -2.14 23.05 10.16
N HIS A 121 -1.74 23.91 11.07
CA HIS A 121 -0.44 24.53 11.02
C HIS A 121 0.56 23.47 11.42
N ILE A 122 1.27 22.91 10.44
CA ILE A 122 2.43 22.09 10.74
C ILE A 122 3.55 23.04 11.12
N GLU A 123 3.89 23.06 12.40
CA GLU A 123 4.95 23.92 12.93
C GLU A 123 6.31 23.56 12.33
N LYS A 124 6.54 22.28 12.01
CA LYS A 124 7.78 21.81 11.40
C LYS A 124 7.60 20.46 10.71
N ILE A 125 8.19 20.29 9.53
CA ILE A 125 8.52 18.97 8.97
C ILE A 125 10.03 18.92 8.87
N LEU A 126 10.67 18.22 9.81
CA LEU A 126 12.10 17.98 9.76
C LEU A 126 12.37 16.71 8.96
N PRO A 127 13.27 16.79 7.98
CA PRO A 127 14.35 15.83 8.02
C PRO A 127 15.62 16.57 8.43
N TYR A 128 16.35 16.03 9.41
CA TYR A 128 17.64 16.60 9.84
C TYR A 128 18.69 16.58 8.71
N ASN A 129 18.49 15.76 7.67
CA ASN A 129 19.33 15.63 6.47
C ASN A 129 18.48 15.29 5.24
N ILE A 130 18.98 15.57 4.02
CA ILE A 130 18.33 15.12 2.78
C ILE A 130 18.38 13.58 2.73
N PRO A 131 17.23 12.87 2.73
CA PRO A 131 17.21 11.41 2.75
C PRO A 131 17.71 10.81 1.44
N ARG A 132 18.30 9.62 1.53
CA ARG A 132 18.67 8.77 0.40
C ARG A 132 17.68 7.62 0.26
N ILE A 133 17.68 7.01 -0.91
CA ILE A 133 16.95 5.76 -1.13
C ILE A 133 17.34 4.73 -0.06
N GLY A 134 16.35 4.08 0.55
CA GLY A 134 16.55 3.05 1.56
C GLY A 134 16.90 3.56 2.95
N ASP A 135 16.98 4.87 3.17
CA ASP A 135 17.05 5.44 4.53
C ASP A 135 15.69 5.34 5.21
N ASP A 136 15.67 5.08 6.52
CA ASP A 136 14.43 5.20 7.30
C ASP A 136 14.12 6.69 7.53
N VAL A 137 13.07 7.19 6.88
CA VAL A 137 12.64 8.58 7.02
C VAL A 137 11.57 8.66 8.10
N CYS A 138 11.82 9.46 9.14
CA CYS A 138 10.83 9.80 10.16
C CYS A 138 10.62 11.30 10.18
N LEU A 139 9.40 11.74 9.89
CA LEU A 139 9.00 13.14 9.92
C LEU A 139 8.12 13.38 11.13
N GLU A 140 8.44 14.42 11.88
CA GLU A 140 7.59 14.92 12.95
C GLU A 140 6.52 15.86 12.38
N ILE A 141 5.28 15.66 12.80
CA ILE A 141 4.13 16.48 12.44
C ILE A 141 3.48 16.96 13.74
N ILE A 142 3.59 18.26 14.01
CA ILE A 142 3.01 18.87 15.22
C ILE A 142 1.64 19.46 14.87
N THR A 143 0.60 19.02 15.56
CA THR A 143 -0.79 19.48 15.38
C THR A 143 -1.68 19.16 16.57
N LYS A 144 -2.62 20.06 16.91
CA LYS A 144 -3.62 19.82 17.96
C LYS A 144 -4.79 18.92 17.51
N LYS A 145 -4.79 18.47 16.26
CA LYS A 145 -5.87 17.64 15.70
C LYS A 145 -5.65 16.15 15.97
N SER A 146 -6.74 15.46 16.24
CA SER A 146 -6.80 13.99 16.26
C SER A 146 -7.05 13.44 14.85
N SER A 147 -6.68 12.18 14.59
CA SER A 147 -6.93 11.50 13.30
C SER A 147 -6.24 12.15 12.07
N ILE A 148 -4.91 12.19 12.10
CA ILE A 148 -4.11 12.53 10.91
C ILE A 148 -3.85 11.27 10.08
N HIS A 149 -4.06 11.37 8.77
CA HIS A 149 -3.65 10.35 7.80
C HIS A 149 -2.61 10.93 6.86
N ALA A 150 -1.69 10.08 6.40
CA ALA A 150 -0.64 10.44 5.46
C ALA A 150 -0.60 9.47 4.28
N LYS A 151 -0.22 10.00 3.11
CA LYS A 151 0.22 9.20 1.97
C LYS A 151 1.49 9.80 1.38
N VAL A 152 2.40 8.94 0.93
CA VAL A 152 3.63 9.38 0.25
C VAL A 152 3.59 8.88 -1.19
N SER A 153 3.92 9.74 -2.15
CA SER A 153 4.07 9.33 -3.55
C SER A 153 5.33 9.91 -4.18
N CYS A 154 5.95 9.20 -5.12
CA CYS A 154 6.98 9.74 -6.00
C CYS A 154 6.67 9.33 -7.44
N ASN A 155 6.70 10.29 -8.38
CA ASN A 155 6.39 10.05 -9.80
C ASN A 155 5.05 9.33 -10.05
N GLY A 156 4.04 9.58 -9.21
CA GLY A 156 2.72 8.95 -9.32
C GLY A 156 2.61 7.58 -8.64
N ILE A 157 3.71 7.01 -8.15
CA ILE A 157 3.73 5.73 -7.43
C ILE A 157 3.61 6.00 -5.93
N PHE A 158 2.71 5.29 -5.24
CA PHE A 158 2.56 5.38 -3.79
C PHE A 158 3.62 4.55 -3.07
N ILE A 159 4.23 5.16 -2.05
CA ILE A 159 5.27 4.57 -1.22
C ILE A 159 4.63 4.18 0.11
N PRO A 160 4.80 2.93 0.59
CA PRO A 160 4.31 2.52 1.89
C PRO A 160 4.80 3.46 2.99
N CYS A 161 3.86 3.93 3.79
CA CYS A 161 4.15 4.83 4.90
C CYS A 161 3.24 4.52 6.08
N GLN A 162 3.73 4.77 7.27
CA GLN A 162 3.02 4.58 8.52
C GLN A 162 2.98 5.90 9.28
N ILE A 163 1.83 6.25 9.84
CA ILE A 163 1.68 7.42 10.70
C ILE A 163 1.23 6.99 12.09
N GLU A 164 1.95 7.46 13.12
CA GLU A 164 1.71 7.10 14.51
C GLU A 164 1.62 8.35 15.38
N GLN A 165 0.61 8.42 16.25
CA GLN A 165 0.55 9.47 17.26
C GLN A 165 1.50 9.12 18.41
N THR A 166 2.30 10.09 18.85
CA THR A 166 3.18 9.89 20.01
C THR A 166 2.39 9.99 21.33
N LYS A 167 3.06 9.73 22.46
CA LYS A 167 2.49 9.96 23.80
C LYS A 167 2.13 11.43 24.03
N ASP A 168 2.87 12.34 23.40
CA ASP A 168 2.42 13.73 23.28
C ASP A 168 1.34 13.77 22.20
N THR A 169 0.10 13.99 22.64
CA THR A 169 -1.09 13.98 21.77
C THR A 169 -1.02 14.98 20.61
N HIS A 170 -0.08 15.92 20.62
CA HIS A 170 0.10 16.89 19.56
C HIS A 170 1.17 16.52 18.53
N ILE A 171 1.90 15.43 18.73
CA ILE A 171 3.00 15.04 17.84
C ILE A 171 2.66 13.71 17.16
N TRP A 172 2.80 13.69 15.84
CA TRP A 172 2.66 12.50 15.00
C TRP A 172 3.97 12.22 14.27
N HIS A 173 4.35 10.95 14.17
CA HIS A 173 5.49 10.50 13.39
C HIS A 173 5.02 9.84 12.11
N LEU A 174 5.37 10.43 10.96
CA LEU A 174 5.24 9.80 9.66
C LEU A 174 6.56 9.09 9.30
N LYS A 175 6.49 7.77 9.20
CA LYS A 175 7.60 6.89 8.85
C LYS A 175 7.42 6.32 7.45
N PHE A 176 8.47 6.37 6.62
CA PHE A 176 8.50 5.67 5.34
C PHE A 176 9.93 5.41 4.90
N ARG A 177 10.11 4.48 3.96
CA ARG A 177 11.40 4.13 3.39
C ARG A 177 11.38 4.38 1.88
N PRO A 178 11.96 5.48 1.37
CA PRO A 178 11.88 5.81 -0.03
C PRO A 178 12.68 4.82 -0.88
N TYR A 179 12.09 4.35 -1.96
CA TYR A 179 12.74 3.48 -2.94
C TYR A 179 12.74 4.09 -4.34
N LEU A 180 12.43 5.38 -4.48
CA LEU A 180 12.50 6.09 -5.76
C LEU A 180 13.43 7.30 -5.62
N ILE A 181 14.09 7.68 -6.71
CA ILE A 181 14.83 8.94 -6.77
C ILE A 181 13.85 10.05 -7.12
N GLY A 182 14.02 11.21 -6.48
CA GLY A 182 13.34 12.44 -6.87
C GLY A 182 12.42 12.99 -5.80
N THR A 183 11.50 13.84 -6.23
CA THR A 183 10.62 14.57 -5.31
C THR A 183 9.50 13.66 -4.81
N HIS A 184 9.52 13.39 -3.51
CA HIS A 184 8.46 12.70 -2.80
C HIS A 184 7.43 13.73 -2.33
N LYS A 185 6.17 13.49 -2.67
CA LYS A 185 5.01 14.28 -2.26
C LYS A 185 4.35 13.60 -1.07
N ILE A 186 4.27 14.31 0.04
CA ILE A 186 3.64 13.85 1.27
C ILE A 186 2.29 14.54 1.39
N TYR A 187 1.24 13.77 1.18
CA TYR A 187 -0.12 14.20 1.37
C TYR A 187 -0.52 13.97 2.81
N LEU A 188 -1.10 15.00 3.42
CA LEU A 188 -1.57 14.94 4.79
C LEU A 188 -3.05 15.31 4.81
N PHE A 189 -3.78 14.58 5.62
CA PHE A 189 -5.22 14.66 5.68
C PHE A 189 -5.69 14.66 7.12
N HIS A 190 -6.74 15.43 7.39
CA HIS A 190 -7.47 15.43 8.65
C HIS A 190 -8.94 15.16 8.32
N ASN A 191 -9.50 14.08 8.87
CA ASN A 191 -10.85 13.59 8.54
C ASN A 191 -11.09 13.46 7.01
N GLY A 192 -10.10 12.96 6.28
CA GLY A 192 -10.15 12.82 4.82
C GLY A 192 -9.97 14.11 4.02
N LEU A 193 -10.01 15.29 4.65
CA LEU A 193 -9.74 16.55 3.97
C LEU A 193 -8.24 16.82 3.91
N SER A 194 -7.75 17.20 2.73
CA SER A 194 -6.36 17.62 2.59
C SER A 194 -6.11 18.87 3.45
N ILE A 195 -5.02 18.84 4.21
CA ILE A 195 -4.65 19.99 5.03
C ILE A 195 -3.97 21.06 4.19
N ILE A 196 -3.93 22.28 4.72
CA ILE A 196 -3.27 23.41 4.07
C ILE A 196 -1.77 23.10 3.88
N ASN A 197 -1.21 23.53 2.74
CA ASN A 197 0.17 23.27 2.30
C ASN A 197 0.51 21.81 1.97
N SER A 198 -0.46 20.91 2.01
CA SER A 198 -0.31 19.60 1.40
C SER A 198 -0.38 19.69 -0.14
N PRO A 199 0.45 18.95 -0.90
CA PRO A 199 1.50 18.05 -0.43
C PRO A 199 2.79 18.77 -0.03
N TYR A 200 3.47 18.21 0.97
CA TYR A 200 4.83 18.61 1.33
C TYR A 200 5.84 17.88 0.45
N LEU A 201 6.90 18.58 0.05
CA LEU A 201 7.88 18.06 -0.90
C LEU A 201 9.18 17.72 -0.18
N ILE A 202 9.67 16.49 -0.37
CA ILE A 202 10.99 16.06 0.08
C ILE A 202 11.78 15.53 -1.10
N GLN A 203 13.01 16.01 -1.25
CA GLN A 203 13.93 15.48 -2.26
C GLN A 203 14.63 14.23 -1.72
N VAL A 204 14.51 13.11 -2.42
CA VAL A 204 15.29 11.90 -2.14
C VAL A 204 16.39 11.76 -3.17
N LYS A 205 17.62 11.53 -2.69
CA LYS A 205 18.81 11.36 -3.52
C LYS A 205 19.22 9.88 -3.64
N ASP A 206 20.04 9.61 -4.64
CA ASP A 206 20.67 8.30 -4.82
C ASP A 206 21.68 7.96 -3.70
N ILE A 207 21.95 6.67 -3.54
CA ILE A 207 23.10 6.16 -2.78
C ILE A 207 24.35 6.35 -3.64
N ASN A 208 25.12 7.39 -3.29
CA ASN A 208 26.48 7.61 -3.79
C ASN A 208 26.64 7.88 -5.30
N GLY A 209 25.59 8.30 -6.01
CA GLY A 209 25.68 8.72 -7.42
C GLY A 209 26.10 7.60 -8.39
N LYS A 210 25.83 6.34 -8.03
CA LYS A 210 26.10 5.19 -8.87
C LYS A 210 24.78 4.72 -9.47
N ASN A 211 24.67 4.83 -10.79
CA ASN A 211 23.61 4.28 -11.65
C ASN A 211 22.93 3.07 -11.02
N LEU A 212 21.82 3.33 -10.33
CA LEU A 212 21.00 2.26 -9.80
C LEU A 212 20.31 1.61 -10.99
N LEU A 213 20.51 0.30 -11.14
CA LEU A 213 19.76 -0.45 -12.12
C LEU A 213 18.26 -0.40 -11.72
N SER A 214 17.39 -0.51 -12.70
CA SER A 214 15.95 -0.51 -12.50
C SER A 214 15.29 -1.70 -13.19
N GLY A 215 14.12 -2.12 -12.71
CA GLY A 215 13.38 -3.25 -13.25
C GLY A 215 11.92 -3.27 -12.78
N ILE A 216 11.12 -4.16 -13.36
CA ILE A 216 9.66 -4.19 -13.14
C ILE A 216 9.27 -5.37 -12.23
N THR A 217 8.36 -5.14 -11.28
CA THR A 217 7.79 -6.19 -10.42
C THR A 217 6.97 -7.19 -11.22
N ASN A 218 6.88 -8.42 -10.73
CA ASN A 218 6.20 -9.57 -11.33
C ASN A 218 6.72 -9.95 -12.73
N ARG A 219 7.94 -9.51 -13.08
CA ARG A 219 8.63 -9.89 -14.32
C ARG A 219 10.00 -10.50 -14.01
N PRO A 220 10.47 -11.47 -14.81
CA PRO A 220 11.85 -11.96 -14.70
C PRO A 220 12.86 -10.80 -14.80
N CYS A 221 13.68 -10.66 -13.77
CA CYS A 221 14.77 -9.69 -13.71
C CYS A 221 16.10 -10.45 -13.78
N GLY A 222 16.92 -10.13 -14.78
CA GLY A 222 18.25 -10.70 -14.97
C GLY A 222 19.32 -9.63 -14.86
N ILE A 223 20.22 -9.74 -13.88
CA ILE A 223 21.29 -8.77 -13.65
C ILE A 223 22.63 -9.41 -13.95
N GLU A 224 23.34 -8.82 -14.90
CA GLU A 224 24.68 -9.25 -15.29
C GLU A 224 25.76 -8.58 -14.44
N ILE A 225 26.71 -9.39 -13.98
CA ILE A 225 27.75 -8.94 -13.06
C ILE A 225 29.09 -9.50 -13.50
N HIS A 226 30.00 -8.57 -13.78
CA HIS A 226 31.39 -8.87 -14.04
C HIS A 226 32.11 -9.19 -12.72
N THR A 227 32.76 -10.36 -12.67
CA THR A 227 33.57 -10.83 -11.54
C THR A 227 34.96 -11.18 -12.04
N LYS A 228 36.03 -10.73 -11.35
CA LYS A 228 37.40 -11.07 -11.74
C LYS A 228 37.66 -12.54 -11.38
N SER A 229 37.84 -13.39 -12.39
CA SER A 229 38.21 -14.81 -12.34
C SER A 229 37.46 -15.64 -11.29
N ILE A 230 36.35 -16.22 -11.73
CA ILE A 230 35.62 -17.23 -10.97
C ILE A 230 36.45 -18.51 -10.96
N SER A 231 37.25 -18.72 -9.91
CA SER A 231 37.74 -20.07 -9.64
C SER A 231 36.53 -20.91 -9.20
N ASN A 232 35.95 -21.67 -10.14
CA ASN A 232 34.85 -22.61 -9.94
C ASN A 232 34.92 -23.26 -8.55
N SER A 233 34.05 -22.91 -7.61
CA SER A 233 32.98 -23.86 -7.21
C SER A 233 31.99 -23.35 -6.14
N GLN A 234 32.06 -22.10 -5.65
CA GLN A 234 31.17 -21.67 -4.55
C GLN A 234 30.64 -20.23 -4.69
N ILE A 235 30.18 -19.84 -5.88
CA ILE A 235 29.49 -18.55 -6.01
C ILE A 235 28.07 -18.68 -5.48
N ARG A 236 27.72 -17.79 -4.54
CA ARG A 236 26.38 -17.64 -4.01
C ARG A 236 25.92 -16.21 -4.18
N ALA A 237 24.67 -16.03 -4.58
CA ALA A 237 23.99 -14.75 -4.64
C ALA A 237 22.87 -14.76 -3.62
N VAL A 238 22.75 -13.66 -2.89
CA VAL A 238 21.62 -13.41 -1.99
C VAL A 238 20.96 -12.13 -2.45
N VAL A 239 19.70 -12.26 -2.85
CA VAL A 239 18.84 -11.12 -3.17
C VAL A 239 17.94 -10.88 -1.97
N LEU A 240 17.93 -9.66 -1.46
CA LEU A 240 17.16 -9.25 -0.28
C LEU A 240 16.25 -8.08 -0.65
N LEU A 241 14.99 -8.12 -0.22
CA LEU A 241 14.16 -6.93 -0.04
C LEU A 241 14.08 -6.68 1.46
N ASP A 242 14.66 -5.58 1.93
CA ASP A 242 14.89 -5.33 3.36
C ASP A 242 15.65 -6.47 4.04
N THR A 243 14.97 -7.31 4.83
CA THR A 243 15.50 -8.50 5.51
C THR A 243 15.03 -9.81 4.89
N ILE A 244 14.12 -9.75 3.91
CA ILE A 244 13.49 -10.92 3.30
C ILE A 244 14.33 -11.38 2.13
N GLN A 245 14.78 -12.65 2.17
CA GLN A 245 15.50 -13.25 1.07
C GLN A 245 14.55 -13.66 -0.05
N ILE A 246 14.87 -13.19 -1.25
CA ILE A 246 14.11 -13.42 -2.47
C ILE A 246 14.75 -14.59 -3.22
N PRO A 247 13.96 -15.59 -3.66
CA PRO A 247 14.45 -16.69 -4.45
C PRO A 247 15.17 -16.19 -5.71
N SER A 248 16.39 -16.65 -5.92
CA SER A 248 17.22 -16.25 -7.05
C SER A 248 18.06 -17.42 -7.54
N THR A 249 18.42 -17.37 -8.82
CA THR A 249 19.28 -18.35 -9.48
C THR A 249 20.47 -17.65 -10.12
N ILE A 250 21.58 -18.37 -10.26
CA ILE A 250 22.78 -17.85 -10.91
C ILE A 250 23.00 -18.64 -12.20
N THR A 251 23.21 -17.92 -13.29
CA THR A 251 23.64 -18.47 -14.57
C THR A 251 25.05 -17.96 -14.87
N ILE A 252 25.99 -18.87 -15.11
CA ILE A 252 27.33 -18.50 -15.56
C ILE A 252 27.25 -18.26 -17.07
N ILE A 253 27.53 -17.02 -17.52
CA ILE A 253 27.56 -16.68 -18.94
C ILE A 253 28.94 -16.99 -19.54
N ASN A 254 30.00 -16.60 -18.83
CA ASN A 254 31.39 -16.95 -19.13
C ASN A 254 32.27 -16.80 -17.87
N ASP A 255 33.57 -17.07 -17.98
CA ASP A 255 34.54 -17.08 -16.87
C ASP A 255 34.57 -15.81 -15.99
N ASN A 256 34.11 -14.68 -16.53
CA ASN A 256 34.11 -13.38 -15.84
C ASN A 256 32.72 -12.74 -15.76
N LEU A 257 31.66 -13.41 -16.19
CA LEU A 257 30.31 -12.86 -16.27
C LEU A 257 29.28 -13.85 -15.76
N ILE A 258 28.57 -13.45 -14.70
CA ILE A 258 27.41 -14.17 -14.18
C ILE A 258 26.16 -13.34 -14.35
N ARG A 259 25.01 -14.02 -14.45
CA ARG A 259 23.70 -13.40 -14.41
C ARG A 259 22.91 -13.94 -13.23
N ILE A 260 22.40 -13.04 -12.40
CA ILE A 260 21.48 -13.38 -11.31
C ILE A 260 20.06 -13.18 -11.83
N ASN A 261 19.24 -14.23 -11.79
CA ASN A 261 17.84 -14.18 -12.20
C ASN A 261 16.93 -14.35 -11.00
N PHE A 262 15.92 -13.48 -10.89
CA PHE A 262 14.89 -13.55 -9.86
C PHE A 262 13.62 -12.85 -10.36
N ILE A 263 12.50 -13.08 -9.68
CA ILE A 263 11.23 -12.43 -9.98
C ILE A 263 10.84 -11.60 -8.76
N PRO A 264 11.05 -10.27 -8.76
CA PRO A 264 10.61 -9.40 -7.68
C PRO A 264 9.08 -9.39 -7.62
N GLN A 265 8.49 -9.69 -6.46
CA GLN A 265 7.03 -9.66 -6.29
C GLN A 265 6.54 -8.29 -5.81
N GLU A 266 7.40 -7.54 -5.10
CA GLU A 266 7.04 -6.28 -4.46
C GLU A 266 7.96 -5.14 -4.93
N PRO A 267 7.44 -3.92 -5.09
CA PRO A 267 8.27 -2.77 -5.43
C PRO A 267 9.16 -2.41 -4.23
N GLY A 268 10.42 -2.07 -4.49
CA GLY A 268 11.32 -1.71 -3.40
C GLY A 268 12.80 -1.62 -3.78
N LEU A 269 13.62 -1.39 -2.76
CA LEU A 269 15.07 -1.38 -2.87
C LEU A 269 15.62 -2.76 -2.53
N TYR A 270 16.10 -3.45 -3.55
CA TYR A 270 16.68 -4.78 -3.42
C TYR A 270 18.19 -4.69 -3.23
N PHE A 271 18.72 -5.50 -2.33
CA PHE A 271 20.16 -5.69 -2.10
C PHE A 271 20.59 -7.02 -2.68
N ILE A 272 21.68 -7.00 -3.45
CA ILE A 272 22.24 -8.21 -4.06
C ILE A 272 23.67 -8.35 -3.59
N ASN A 273 23.91 -9.37 -2.79
CA ASN A 273 25.22 -9.72 -2.28
C ASN A 273 25.73 -10.98 -2.97
N ILE A 274 26.95 -10.89 -3.50
CA ILE A 274 27.64 -11.99 -4.16
C ILE A 274 28.78 -12.46 -3.28
N TYR A 275 28.84 -13.76 -3.06
CA TYR A 275 29.84 -14.43 -2.25
C TYR A 275 30.64 -15.42 -3.10
N ASN A 276 31.91 -15.60 -2.77
CA ASN A 276 32.72 -16.75 -3.20
C ASN A 276 33.22 -17.44 -1.93
N GLY A 277 32.65 -18.62 -1.65
CA GLY A 277 32.73 -19.21 -0.31
C GLY A 277 32.08 -18.26 0.72
N ASP A 278 32.83 -17.94 1.78
CA ASP A 278 32.36 -17.06 2.86
C ASP A 278 32.66 -15.56 2.63
N GLN A 279 33.41 -15.23 1.57
CA GLN A 279 33.82 -13.84 1.32
C GLN A 279 32.82 -13.10 0.43
N THR A 280 32.43 -11.89 0.84
CA THR A 280 31.61 -11.00 0.00
C THR A 280 32.48 -10.37 -1.08
N ILE A 281 32.18 -10.68 -2.34
CA ILE A 281 32.91 -10.15 -3.51
C ILE A 281 32.33 -8.80 -3.92
N LYS A 282 31.00 -8.68 -3.91
CA LYS A 282 30.29 -7.49 -4.41
C LYS A 282 28.90 -7.39 -3.79
N GLY A 283 28.58 -6.22 -3.24
CA GLY A 283 27.22 -5.81 -2.90
C GLY A 283 26.74 -4.76 -3.88
N MET A 284 25.50 -4.88 -4.35
CA MET A 284 24.84 -3.83 -5.12
C MET A 284 23.40 -3.63 -4.67
N LYS A 285 22.85 -2.48 -5.05
CA LYS A 285 21.46 -2.12 -4.80
C LYS A 285 20.76 -1.91 -6.14
N ILE A 286 19.52 -2.35 -6.24
CA ILE A 286 18.67 -2.19 -7.42
C ILE A 286 17.27 -1.76 -6.98
N ILE A 287 16.64 -0.82 -7.69
CA ILE A 287 15.23 -0.46 -7.48
C ILE A 287 14.38 -1.30 -8.42
N LEU A 288 13.31 -1.89 -7.91
CA LEU A 288 12.31 -2.59 -8.71
C LEU A 288 10.94 -1.98 -8.43
N PHE A 289 10.12 -1.79 -9.47
CA PHE A 289 8.80 -1.15 -9.41
C PHE A 289 7.71 -1.96 -10.12
#